data_AF-A0A454CU86-F1
#
_entry.id   AF-A0A454CU86-F1
#
_cell.length_a   1.000
_cell.length_b   1.000
_cell.length_c   1.000
_cell.angle_alpha   90.00
_cell.angle_beta   90.00
_cell.angle_gamma   90.00
#
_symmetry.space_group_name_H-M   'P 1'
#
loop_
_entity.id
_entity.type
_entity.pdbx_description
1 polymer ?
#
loop_
_entity_poly.entity_id
_entity_poly.type
_entity_poly.pdbx_seq_one_letter_code
_entity_poly.pdbx_strand_id
1 'polypeptide(L)'
;MLPVDVPQIEDPFVKLTDQQLFELGSLARYRDAQNLNEQQKQTMKELEDSLKADDLDIEWLFKKREEITQHRRMLASMPNTTLTEDTYEIPGFVTPVEFNNDVVTKFFLVPTMGACIHTPPPPANQIVLVDYPKGLKLTSLYEPIWVKGDLHVKKTKADVSYSDGASNVETIYQMDEVSIRPYR
;
A
#
# COMPACT_ATOMS: atom_id res chain seq x y z
N MET A 1 -12.87 -5.35 4.50
CA MET A 1 -12.39 -3.96 4.35
C MET A 1 -12.12 -3.54 2.91
N LEU A 2 -12.04 -4.46 1.94
CA LEU A 2 -11.87 -4.08 0.53
C LEU A 2 -13.05 -3.25 0.03
N PRO A 3 -12.82 -2.22 -0.80
CA PRO A 3 -13.89 -1.42 -1.36
C PRO A 3 -14.82 -2.26 -2.24
N VAL A 4 -16.09 -1.85 -2.31
CA VAL A 4 -17.10 -2.40 -3.22
C VAL A 4 -17.25 -1.47 -4.44
N ASP A 5 -17.81 -2.00 -5.54
CA ASP A 5 -18.10 -1.25 -6.77
C ASP A 5 -16.89 -0.50 -7.36
N VAL A 6 -15.76 -1.21 -7.43
CA VAL A 6 -14.50 -0.69 -7.97
C VAL A 6 -14.63 -0.42 -9.48
N PRO A 7 -14.44 0.84 -9.94
CA PRO A 7 -14.43 1.13 -11.37
C PRO A 7 -13.33 0.33 -12.06
N GLN A 8 -13.64 -0.27 -13.20
CA GLN A 8 -12.64 -1.02 -13.98
C GLN A 8 -11.82 -0.05 -14.83
N ILE A 9 -10.54 -0.34 -14.97
CA ILE A 9 -9.65 0.35 -15.91
C ILE A 9 -9.00 -0.66 -16.84
N GLU A 10 -8.92 -0.33 -18.13
CA GLU A 10 -8.18 -1.13 -19.08
C GLU A 10 -6.68 -1.04 -18.76
N ASP A 11 -6.05 -2.20 -18.57
CA ASP A 11 -4.60 -2.32 -18.42
C ASP A 11 -4.01 -2.84 -19.74
N PRO A 12 -3.47 -1.98 -20.61
CA PRO A 12 -2.90 -2.43 -21.88
C PRO A 12 -1.55 -3.15 -21.70
N PHE A 13 -0.91 -3.02 -20.54
CA PHE A 13 0.41 -3.60 -20.29
C PHE A 13 0.36 -5.12 -20.20
N VAL A 14 -0.79 -5.72 -19.89
CA VAL A 14 -0.98 -7.18 -19.87
C VAL A 14 -0.84 -7.84 -21.23
N LYS A 15 -0.94 -7.05 -22.31
CA LYS A 15 -0.83 -7.51 -23.70
C LYS A 15 0.59 -7.36 -24.25
N LEU A 16 1.45 -6.63 -23.54
CA LEU A 16 2.84 -6.41 -23.96
C LEU A 16 3.69 -7.63 -23.62
N THR A 17 4.71 -7.87 -24.45
CA THR A 17 5.71 -8.90 -24.15
C THR A 17 6.64 -8.46 -23.02
N ASP A 18 7.32 -9.41 -22.37
CA ASP A 18 8.32 -9.10 -21.33
C ASP A 18 9.41 -8.15 -21.84
N GLN A 19 9.81 -8.30 -23.11
CA GLN A 19 10.80 -7.42 -23.73
C GLN A 19 10.25 -6.00 -23.92
N GLN A 20 9.04 -5.85 -24.45
CA GLN A 20 8.39 -4.55 -24.60
C GLN A 20 8.19 -3.86 -23.24
N LEU A 21 7.81 -4.61 -22.20
CA LEU A 21 7.69 -4.09 -20.83
C LEU A 21 9.05 -3.65 -20.28
N PHE A 22 10.11 -4.43 -20.52
CA PHE A 22 11.46 -4.08 -20.11
C PHE A 22 11.98 -2.82 -20.82
N GLU A 23 11.78 -2.73 -22.13
CA GLU A 23 12.18 -1.57 -22.95
C GLU A 23 11.41 -0.31 -22.55
N LEU A 24 10.09 -0.40 -22.40
CA LEU A 24 9.26 0.71 -21.95
C LEU A 24 9.61 1.17 -20.52
N GLY A 25 9.88 0.22 -19.62
CA GLY A 25 10.36 0.51 -18.28
C GLY A 25 11.75 1.17 -18.26
N SER A 26 12.63 0.78 -19.18
CA SER A 26 13.94 1.41 -19.37
C SER A 26 13.80 2.82 -19.91
N LEU A 27 12.96 3.01 -20.93
CA LEU A 27 12.64 4.31 -21.50
C LEU A 27 12.08 5.26 -20.43
N ALA A 28 11.17 4.78 -19.58
CA ALA A 28 10.63 5.56 -18.47
C ALA A 28 11.73 6.09 -17.53
N ARG A 29 12.67 5.22 -17.14
CA ARG A 29 13.79 5.60 -16.27
C ARG A 29 14.67 6.68 -16.90
N TYR A 30 14.90 6.62 -18.21
CA TYR A 30 15.66 7.65 -18.91
C TYR A 30 14.89 8.98 -19.00
N ARG A 31 13.58 8.94 -19.27
CA ARG A 31 12.72 10.14 -19.30
C ARG A 31 12.64 10.85 -17.94
N ASP A 32 12.65 10.09 -16.84
CA ASP A 32 12.60 10.62 -15.48
C ASP A 32 13.96 11.15 -14.98
N ALA A 33 15.06 10.85 -15.69
CA ALA A 33 16.40 11.26 -15.28
C ALA A 33 16.65 12.75 -15.58
N GLN A 34 17.16 13.49 -14.58
CA GLN A 34 17.40 14.93 -14.71
C GLN A 34 18.59 15.28 -15.61
N ASN A 35 19.60 14.42 -15.70
CA ASN A 35 20.82 14.64 -16.49
C ASN A 35 21.25 13.35 -17.18
N LEU A 36 21.13 13.32 -18.51
CA LEU A 36 21.57 12.20 -19.34
C LEU A 36 22.88 12.54 -20.06
N ASN A 37 23.83 11.61 -20.05
CA ASN A 37 24.99 11.68 -20.92
C ASN A 37 24.63 11.29 -22.37
N GLU A 38 25.52 11.56 -23.32
CA GLU A 38 25.25 11.31 -24.75
C GLU A 38 24.96 9.85 -25.07
N GLN A 39 25.66 8.91 -24.40
CA GLN A 39 25.38 7.48 -24.57
C GLN A 39 23.97 7.13 -24.11
N GLN A 40 23.51 7.69 -22.99
CA GLN A 40 22.16 7.44 -22.47
C GLN A 40 21.08 8.08 -23.35
N LYS A 41 21.32 9.26 -23.91
CA LYS A 41 20.41 9.88 -24.89
C LYS A 41 20.29 9.02 -26.14
N GLN A 42 21.39 8.45 -26.60
CA GLN A 42 21.42 7.56 -27.75
C GLN A 42 20.65 6.25 -27.45
N THR A 43 20.89 5.62 -26.30
CA THR A 43 20.13 4.44 -25.87
C THR A 43 18.63 4.74 -25.71
N MET A 44 18.27 5.89 -25.16
CA MET A 44 16.87 6.31 -25.05
C MET A 44 16.20 6.40 -26.43
N LYS A 45 16.89 6.98 -27.42
CA LYS A 45 16.40 7.06 -28.79
C LYS A 45 16.24 5.68 -29.43
N GLU A 46 17.22 4.79 -29.25
CA GLU A 46 17.15 3.41 -29.75
C GLU A 46 15.97 2.62 -29.15
N LEU A 47 15.69 2.81 -27.85
CA LEU A 47 14.52 2.23 -27.19
C LEU A 47 13.21 2.77 -27.77
N GLU A 48 13.12 4.08 -28.00
CA GLU A 48 11.93 4.67 -28.64
C GLU A 48 11.73 4.16 -30.07
N ASP A 49 12.80 4.03 -30.85
CA ASP A 49 12.73 3.55 -32.23
C ASP A 49 12.34 2.05 -32.27
N SER A 50 12.86 1.23 -31.35
CA SER A 50 12.49 -0.18 -31.18
C SER A 50 11.00 -0.34 -30.88
N LEU A 51 10.51 0.35 -29.84
CA LEU A 51 9.10 0.27 -29.44
C LEU A 51 8.15 0.78 -30.54
N LYS A 52 8.54 1.82 -31.30
CA LYS A 52 7.76 2.30 -32.46
C LYS A 52 7.75 1.29 -33.61
N ALA A 53 8.85 0.57 -33.84
CA ALA A 53 8.91 -0.47 -34.87
C ALA A 53 7.96 -1.64 -34.57
N ASP A 54 7.69 -1.88 -33.28
CA ASP A 54 6.68 -2.81 -32.78
C ASP A 54 5.23 -2.27 -32.84
N ASP A 55 5.01 -1.12 -33.49
CA ASP A 55 3.70 -0.45 -33.61
C ASP A 55 3.08 -0.05 -32.26
N LEU A 56 3.92 0.23 -31.25
CA LEU A 56 3.46 0.71 -29.94
C LEU A 56 3.32 2.23 -29.90
N ASP A 57 2.14 2.71 -29.48
CA ASP A 57 1.92 4.11 -29.13
C ASP A 57 2.51 4.41 -27.75
N ILE A 58 3.77 4.84 -27.73
CA ILE A 58 4.55 5.12 -26.52
C ILE A 58 3.88 6.20 -25.66
N GLU A 59 3.39 7.29 -26.27
CA GLU A 59 2.80 8.40 -25.53
C GLU A 59 1.45 8.00 -24.92
N TRP A 60 0.65 7.24 -25.66
CA TRP A 60 -0.58 6.66 -25.11
C TRP A 60 -0.29 5.68 -23.97
N LEU A 61 0.72 4.80 -24.10
CA LEU A 61 1.11 3.89 -23.04
C LEU A 61 1.56 4.64 -21.78
N PHE A 62 2.37 5.68 -21.89
CA PHE A 62 2.75 6.49 -20.73
C PHE A 62 1.55 7.20 -20.09
N LYS A 63 0.63 7.73 -20.89
CA LYS A 63 -0.62 8.30 -20.38
C LYS A 63 -1.45 7.25 -19.65
N LYS A 64 -1.58 6.04 -20.21
CA LYS A 64 -2.29 4.91 -19.58
C LYS A 64 -1.65 4.48 -18.28
N ARG A 65 -0.32 4.47 -18.20
CA ARG A 65 0.41 4.20 -16.95
C ARG A 65 0.03 5.21 -15.86
N GLU A 66 -0.06 6.49 -16.20
CA GLU A 66 -0.47 7.53 -15.25
C GLU A 66 -1.92 7.35 -14.81
N GLU A 67 -2.85 7.13 -15.74
CA GLU A 67 -4.26 6.84 -15.45
C GLU A 67 -4.41 5.64 -14.49
N ILE A 68 -3.72 4.53 -14.77
CA ILE A 68 -3.71 3.33 -13.93
C ILE A 68 -3.09 3.59 -12.57
N THR A 69 -2.00 4.37 -12.52
CA THR A 69 -1.33 4.72 -11.26
C THR A 69 -2.25 5.52 -10.37
N GLN A 70 -2.91 6.54 -10.91
CA GLN A 70 -3.88 7.36 -10.16
C GLN A 70 -5.10 6.54 -9.73
N HIS A 71 -5.59 5.67 -10.61
CA HIS A 71 -6.67 4.76 -10.29
C HIS A 71 -6.30 3.82 -9.13
N ARG A 72 -5.14 3.17 -9.18
CA ARG A 72 -4.63 2.30 -8.09
C ARG A 72 -4.44 3.06 -6.77
N ARG A 73 -3.94 4.31 -6.81
CA ARG A 73 -3.80 5.18 -5.63
C ARG A 73 -5.15 5.51 -5.00
N MET A 74 -6.15 5.80 -5.83
CA MET A 74 -7.53 6.02 -5.37
C MET A 74 -8.06 4.75 -4.70
N LEU A 75 -7.95 3.59 -5.35
CA LEU A 75 -8.43 2.33 -4.78
C LEU A 75 -7.73 1.94 -3.49
N ALA A 76 -6.46 2.28 -3.32
CA ALA A 76 -5.71 2.02 -2.09
C ALA A 76 -6.18 2.86 -0.88
N SER A 77 -6.94 3.93 -1.12
CA SER A 77 -7.47 4.83 -0.07
C SER A 77 -9.00 4.92 -0.06
N MET A 78 -9.69 4.10 -0.87
CA MET A 78 -11.15 4.07 -0.93
C MET A 78 -11.73 3.21 0.21
N PRO A 79 -12.66 3.73 1.04
CA PRO A 79 -13.32 2.92 2.06
C PRO A 79 -14.27 1.90 1.44
N ASN A 80 -14.53 0.83 2.19
CA ASN A 80 -15.66 -0.04 1.91
C ASN A 80 -16.93 0.63 2.43
N THR A 81 -17.79 1.08 1.52
CA THR A 81 -19.03 1.79 1.81
C THR A 81 -20.10 0.92 2.47
N THR A 82 -19.93 -0.40 2.52
CA THR A 82 -20.82 -1.30 3.28
C THR A 82 -20.44 -1.38 4.75
N LEU A 83 -19.26 -0.87 5.15
CA LEU A 83 -18.89 -0.77 6.55
C LEU A 83 -19.53 0.49 7.14
N THR A 84 -20.46 0.29 8.06
CA THR A 84 -21.04 1.34 8.89
C THR A 84 -20.22 1.54 10.16
N GLU A 85 -20.43 2.67 10.84
CA GLU A 85 -19.90 2.96 12.19
C GLU A 85 -20.56 2.01 13.21
N ASP A 86 -19.96 0.82 13.39
CA ASP A 86 -20.49 -0.29 14.20
C ASP A 86 -19.33 -1.09 14.81
N THR A 87 -19.64 -2.05 15.67
CA THR A 87 -18.67 -2.96 16.26
C THR A 87 -18.33 -4.09 15.29
N TYR A 88 -17.04 -4.25 14.98
CA TYR A 88 -16.52 -5.35 14.15
C TYR A 88 -15.51 -6.18 14.92
N GLU A 89 -15.40 -7.46 14.55
CA GLU A 89 -14.30 -8.33 14.97
C GLU A 89 -13.41 -8.65 13.76
N ILE A 90 -12.18 -8.16 13.79
CA ILE A 90 -11.23 -8.21 12.67
C ILE A 90 -9.97 -8.97 13.10
N PRO A 91 -9.53 -9.97 12.34
CA PRO A 91 -8.26 -10.63 12.59
C PRO A 91 -7.12 -9.89 11.90
N GLY A 92 -5.93 -9.91 12.51
CA GLY A 92 -4.73 -9.38 11.86
C GLY A 92 -3.49 -9.49 12.72
N PHE A 93 -2.37 -9.04 12.16
CA PHE A 93 -1.09 -8.96 12.83
C PHE A 93 -0.90 -7.57 13.44
N VAL A 94 -0.12 -7.50 14.50
CA VAL A 94 0.15 -6.25 15.22
C VAL A 94 1.44 -5.65 14.68
N THR A 95 1.36 -4.42 14.19
CA THR A 95 2.50 -3.55 13.94
C THR A 95 2.42 -2.41 14.95
N PRO A 96 3.22 -2.45 16.03
CA PRO A 96 3.17 -1.41 17.05
C PRO A 96 3.48 0.01 16.54
N VAL A 97 2.84 0.99 17.18
CA VAL A 97 2.98 2.43 16.88
C VAL A 97 3.41 3.18 18.14
N GLU A 98 2.72 2.95 19.27
CA GLU A 98 3.08 3.51 20.57
C GLU A 98 3.16 2.44 21.64
N PHE A 99 4.10 2.63 22.56
CA PHE A 99 4.36 1.73 23.68
C PHE A 99 4.62 2.51 24.96
N ASN A 100 4.21 1.93 26.08
CA ASN A 100 4.65 2.30 27.41
C ASN A 100 5.46 1.15 28.00
N ASN A 101 6.78 1.31 28.08
CA ASN A 101 7.72 0.22 28.35
C ASN A 101 7.52 -0.92 27.33
N ASP A 102 7.31 -2.16 27.78
CA ASP A 102 7.08 -3.33 26.92
C ASP A 102 5.60 -3.57 26.56
N VAL A 103 4.74 -2.57 26.76
CA VAL A 103 3.29 -2.69 26.59
C VAL A 103 2.84 -1.81 25.42
N VAL A 104 2.29 -2.44 24.38
CA VAL A 104 1.75 -1.74 23.20
C VAL A 104 0.43 -1.06 23.57
N THR A 105 0.31 0.24 23.36
CA THR A 105 -0.92 1.01 23.63
C THR A 105 -1.61 1.53 22.38
N LYS A 106 -0.89 1.57 21.25
CA LYS A 106 -1.42 1.90 19.94
C LYS A 106 -0.70 1.05 18.89
N PHE A 107 -1.45 0.50 17.94
CA PHE A 107 -0.87 -0.33 16.89
C PHE A 107 -1.68 -0.30 15.61
N PHE A 108 -1.02 -0.62 14.50
CA PHE A 108 -1.72 -0.99 13.28
C PHE A 108 -2.07 -2.48 13.29
N LEU A 109 -3.34 -2.79 13.02
CA LEU A 109 -3.79 -4.13 12.68
C LEU A 109 -3.70 -4.30 11.16
N VAL A 110 -2.88 -5.24 10.72
CA VAL A 110 -2.52 -5.43 9.30
C VAL A 110 -2.82 -6.86 8.84
N PRO A 111 -3.10 -7.10 7.54
CA PRO A 111 -3.53 -8.41 7.06
C PRO A 111 -2.38 -9.41 6.90
N THR A 112 -1.13 -8.93 6.86
CA THR A 112 0.05 -9.74 6.57
C THR A 112 1.12 -9.57 7.63
N MET A 113 1.73 -10.69 8.00
CA MET A 113 2.85 -10.76 8.93
C MET A 113 4.03 -9.89 8.46
N GLY A 114 4.63 -9.13 9.38
CA GLY A 114 5.82 -8.32 9.10
C GLY A 114 5.57 -7.06 8.26
N ALA A 115 4.31 -6.72 7.97
CA ALA A 115 3.98 -5.52 7.24
C ALA A 115 4.43 -4.26 8.01
N CYS A 116 4.87 -3.25 7.24
CA CYS A 116 5.42 -1.99 7.74
C CYS A 116 6.77 -2.10 8.48
N ILE A 117 7.44 -3.27 8.45
CA ILE A 117 8.77 -3.46 9.08
C ILE A 117 9.89 -3.60 8.02
N HIS A 118 9.63 -4.25 6.88
CA HIS A 118 10.64 -4.51 5.84
C HIS A 118 10.12 -4.38 4.41
N THR A 119 8.81 -4.19 4.25
CA THR A 119 8.13 -4.05 2.96
C THR A 119 7.32 -2.77 2.97
N PRO A 120 6.98 -2.22 1.80
CA PRO A 120 6.02 -1.11 1.73
C PRO A 120 4.77 -1.43 2.56
N PRO A 121 4.19 -0.43 3.25
CA PRO A 121 2.94 -0.61 3.97
C PRO A 121 1.83 -1.13 3.05
N PRO A 122 0.87 -1.91 3.58
CA PRO A 122 -0.35 -2.23 2.85
C PRO A 122 -1.09 -0.95 2.41
N PRO A 123 -2.01 -1.05 1.45
CA PRO A 123 -2.98 0.00 1.17
C PRO A 123 -3.65 0.55 2.44
N ALA A 124 -3.91 1.87 2.48
CA ALA A 124 -4.48 2.55 3.64
C ALA A 124 -5.86 1.98 4.05
N ASN A 125 -6.62 1.47 3.08
CA ASN A 125 -7.90 0.77 3.30
C ASN A 125 -7.77 -0.71 3.69
N GLN A 126 -6.58 -1.16 4.05
CA GLN A 126 -6.32 -2.50 4.59
C GLN A 126 -5.64 -2.45 5.95
N ILE A 127 -5.48 -1.26 6.53
CA ILE A 127 -4.83 -1.05 7.82
C ILE A 127 -5.89 -0.48 8.77
N VAL A 128 -5.93 -0.96 10.02
CA VAL A 128 -6.74 -0.33 11.08
C VAL A 128 -5.80 0.22 12.15
N LEU A 129 -5.89 1.50 12.48
CA LEU A 129 -5.21 2.06 13.65
C LEU A 129 -6.04 1.76 14.90
N VAL A 130 -5.46 1.00 15.82
CA VAL A 130 -6.14 0.55 17.04
C VAL A 130 -5.59 1.32 18.24
N ASP A 131 -6.48 1.99 18.97
CA ASP A 131 -6.20 2.57 20.28
C ASP A 131 -6.54 1.57 21.38
N TYR A 132 -5.54 1.14 22.15
CA TYR A 132 -5.72 0.16 23.22
C TYR A 132 -5.01 0.58 24.53
N PRO A 133 -5.56 1.57 25.27
CA PRO A 133 -4.93 2.09 26.49
C PRO A 133 -4.74 1.06 27.61
N LYS A 134 -5.53 -0.03 27.61
CA LYS A 134 -5.38 -1.16 28.55
C LYS A 134 -4.03 -1.87 28.39
N GLY A 135 -3.41 -1.73 27.23
CA GLY A 135 -2.10 -2.26 26.94
C GLY A 135 -2.10 -3.73 26.52
N LEU A 136 -1.39 -4.01 25.44
CA LEU A 136 -1.16 -5.35 24.93
C LEU A 136 0.28 -5.76 25.22
N LYS A 137 0.46 -6.79 26.06
CA LYS A 137 1.74 -7.47 26.21
C LYS A 137 1.91 -8.40 25.02
N LEU A 138 2.71 -7.96 24.06
CA LEU A 138 2.90 -8.70 22.83
C LEU A 138 3.78 -9.93 23.06
N THR A 139 3.25 -11.12 22.80
CA THR A 139 4.02 -12.38 22.92
C THR A 139 4.70 -12.77 21.62
N SER A 140 4.16 -12.34 20.47
CA SER A 140 4.70 -12.61 19.14
C SER A 140 4.17 -11.59 18.13
N LEU A 141 5.03 -11.08 17.24
CA LEU A 141 4.63 -10.30 16.05
C LEU A 141 4.18 -11.20 14.89
N TYR A 142 4.42 -12.51 15.01
CA TYR A 142 4.18 -13.50 13.96
C TYR A 142 2.85 -14.24 14.12
N GLU A 143 2.14 -14.01 15.22
CA GLU A 143 0.83 -14.60 15.46
C GLU A 143 -0.25 -13.53 15.28
N PRO A 144 -1.33 -13.83 14.53
CA PRO A 144 -2.45 -12.92 14.45
C PRO A 144 -3.23 -12.89 15.77
N ILE A 145 -4.02 -11.83 15.93
CA ILE A 145 -4.98 -11.65 17.02
C ILE A 145 -6.36 -11.34 16.44
N TRP A 146 -7.41 -11.61 17.21
CA TRP A 146 -8.74 -11.05 16.97
C TRP A 146 -8.90 -9.77 17.77
N VAL A 147 -9.28 -8.70 17.07
CA VAL A 147 -9.57 -7.40 17.67
C VAL A 147 -11.05 -7.12 17.45
N LYS A 148 -11.80 -6.95 18.54
CA LYS A 148 -13.20 -6.52 18.49
C LYS A 148 -13.32 -5.13 19.09
N GLY A 149 -13.94 -4.21 18.37
CA GLY A 149 -14.16 -2.83 18.81
C GLY A 149 -15.00 -2.04 17.81
N ASP A 150 -15.22 -0.77 18.11
CA ASP A 150 -16.00 0.14 17.28
C ASP A 150 -15.12 0.67 16.15
N LEU A 151 -15.52 0.42 14.90
CA LEU A 151 -14.76 0.76 13.70
C LEU A 151 -15.24 2.09 13.12
N HIS A 152 -14.30 3.02 12.95
CA HIS A 152 -14.55 4.35 12.41
C HIS A 152 -13.86 4.55 11.06
N VAL A 153 -14.55 5.13 10.09
CA VAL A 153 -13.94 5.52 8.80
C VAL A 153 -13.29 6.90 8.95
N LYS A 154 -12.03 6.92 9.34
CA LYS A 154 -11.28 8.14 9.62
C LYS A 154 -9.87 8.09 9.06
N LYS A 155 -9.59 8.98 8.11
CA LYS A 155 -8.26 9.15 7.53
C LYS A 155 -7.27 9.68 8.55
N THR A 156 -6.25 8.89 8.86
CA THR A 156 -5.24 9.18 9.87
C THR A 156 -3.86 8.75 9.38
N LYS A 157 -2.82 9.37 9.92
CA LYS A 157 -1.42 8.98 9.73
C LYS A 157 -0.79 8.73 11.07
N ALA A 158 0.04 7.71 11.16
CA ALA A 158 0.89 7.48 12.33
C ALA A 158 2.27 7.02 11.90
N ASP A 159 3.26 7.40 12.68
CA ASP A 159 4.65 7.05 12.40
C ASP A 159 4.97 5.71 13.03
N VAL A 160 5.54 4.84 12.22
CA VAL A 160 6.03 3.53 12.63
C VAL A 160 7.55 3.63 12.67
N SER A 161 8.14 3.48 13.85
CA SER A 161 9.59 3.61 14.03
C SER A 161 10.22 2.22 14.21
N TYR A 162 11.00 1.78 13.22
CA TYR A 162 11.78 0.54 13.28
C TYR A 162 13.25 0.78 12.91
N SER A 163 14.03 -0.31 12.88
CA SER A 163 15.47 -0.30 12.61
C SER A 163 15.87 0.26 11.24
N ASP A 164 14.96 0.27 10.27
CA ASP A 164 15.16 0.79 8.92
C ASP A 164 14.69 2.26 8.74
N GLY A 165 14.08 2.85 9.77
CA GLY A 165 13.65 4.24 9.79
C GLY A 165 12.22 4.44 10.32
N ALA A 166 11.77 5.70 10.31
CA ALA A 166 10.39 6.03 10.58
C ALA A 166 9.60 6.08 9.26
N SER A 167 8.53 5.29 9.17
CA SER A 167 7.60 5.32 8.04
C SER A 167 6.30 6.01 8.44
N ASN A 168 5.90 7.04 7.69
CA ASN A 168 4.60 7.69 7.85
C ASN A 168 3.52 6.84 7.18
N VAL A 169 2.84 5.99 7.97
CA VAL A 169 1.83 5.06 7.46
C VAL A 169 0.47 5.74 7.50
N GLU A 170 -0.22 5.72 6.36
CA GLU A 170 -1.59 6.22 6.22
C GLU A 170 -2.60 5.08 6.38
N THR A 171 -3.70 5.34 7.09
CA THR A 171 -4.86 4.46 7.19
C THR A 171 -6.15 5.28 7.06
N ILE A 172 -7.24 4.63 6.66
CA ILE A 172 -8.58 5.22 6.66
C ILE A 172 -9.51 4.59 7.71
N TYR A 173 -9.03 3.67 8.53
CA TYR A 173 -9.81 3.02 9.57
C TYR A 173 -9.15 3.20 10.94
N GLN A 174 -9.96 3.57 11.93
CA GLN A 174 -9.56 3.65 13.33
C GLN A 174 -10.49 2.75 14.15
N MET A 175 -9.99 2.13 15.21
CA MET A 175 -10.80 1.31 16.11
C MET A 175 -10.50 1.64 17.58
N ASP A 176 -11.57 1.81 18.36
CA ASP A 176 -11.54 2.03 19.80
C ASP A 176 -12.52 1.07 20.53
N GLU A 177 -12.70 1.26 21.84
CA GLU A 177 -13.47 0.36 22.72
C GLU A 177 -13.09 -1.13 22.59
N VAL A 178 -11.79 -1.35 22.45
CA VAL A 178 -11.25 -2.64 22.00
C VAL A 178 -11.21 -3.71 23.10
N SER A 179 -11.48 -4.93 22.66
CA SER A 179 -11.14 -6.20 23.31
C SER A 179 -10.30 -7.07 22.36
N ILE A 180 -9.31 -7.77 22.91
CA ILE A 180 -8.36 -8.58 22.13
C ILE A 180 -8.40 -10.02 22.63
N ARG A 181 -8.43 -10.98 21.71
CA ARG A 181 -8.23 -12.41 22.03
C ARG A 181 -7.23 -13.06 21.06
N PRO A 182 -6.51 -14.12 21.49
CA PRO A 182 -5.64 -14.88 20.60
C PRO A 182 -6.40 -15.44 19.40
N TYR A 183 -5.70 -15.58 18.26
CA TYR A 183 -6.22 -16.28 17.09
C TYR A 183 -6.10 -17.79 17.32
N ARG A 184 -7.10 -18.36 17.99
CA ARG A 184 -7.23 -19.80 18.27
C ARG A 184 -8.67 -20.24 18.06
#